data_AF-A0A942CCX6-F1
#
_entry.id   AF-A0A942CCX6-F1
#
_cell.length_a   1.000
_cell.length_b   1.000
_cell.length_c   1.000
_cell.angle_alpha   90.00
_cell.angle_beta   90.00
_cell.angle_gamma   90.00
#
_symmetry.space_group_name_H-M   'P 1'
#
loop_
_entity.id
_entity.type
_entity.pdbx_description
1 polymer ?
#
loop_
_entity_poly.entity_id
_entity_poly.type
_entity_poly.pdbx_seq_one_letter_code
_entity_poly.pdbx_strand_id
1 'polypeptide(L)'
;MKRLLLLSTLAAVSLGAAAANKPEDFPLRVQIIMRAERTHVHNGNFDFSHGTGQANLFENSEPIGLDFSYSICPQPLSISGPEETLNARWKKKGEELTVLLPVLGKTDKYQTCDWKVSPKTVVYIRSRGALRTMSPADMKTWMQHHDFDPEHGKNQLKNLKNRGEKDE
;
A
#
# COMPACT_ATOMS: atom_id res chain seq x y z
N MET A 1 50.32 -22.65 44.48
CA MET A 1 50.20 -21.44 43.63
C MET A 1 48.75 -21.34 43.16
N LYS A 2 47.95 -20.41 43.68
CA LYS A 2 46.52 -20.24 43.34
C LYS A 2 46.40 -19.32 42.13
N ARG A 3 45.85 -19.81 41.01
CA ARG A 3 45.51 -18.97 39.84
C ARG A 3 44.08 -18.47 39.97
N LEU A 4 43.94 -17.15 40.07
CA LEU A 4 42.67 -16.42 40.04
C LEU A 4 42.26 -16.28 38.56
N LEU A 5 41.08 -16.76 38.18
CA LEU A 5 40.47 -16.55 36.87
C LEU A 5 39.52 -15.35 36.97
N LEU A 6 39.90 -14.23 36.35
CA LEU A 6 39.02 -13.09 36.11
C LEU A 6 38.14 -13.39 34.89
N LEU A 7 36.83 -13.54 35.10
CA LEU A 7 35.83 -13.53 34.02
C LEU A 7 35.59 -12.07 33.60
N SER A 8 35.92 -11.73 32.36
CA SER A 8 35.59 -10.46 31.73
C SER A 8 34.30 -10.63 30.91
N THR A 9 33.24 -9.92 31.29
CA THR A 9 31.96 -9.89 30.58
C THR A 9 32.00 -8.87 29.45
N LEU A 10 32.08 -9.35 28.20
CA LEU A 10 31.87 -8.52 27.01
C LEU A 10 30.37 -8.16 26.88
N ALA A 11 30.04 -6.88 27.04
CA ALA A 11 28.72 -6.36 26.69
C ALA A 11 28.60 -6.28 25.15
N ALA A 12 27.74 -7.12 24.58
CA ALA A 12 27.41 -7.05 23.16
C ALA A 12 26.52 -5.83 22.90
N VAL A 13 27.10 -4.79 22.29
CA VAL A 13 26.33 -3.67 21.72
C VAL A 13 25.68 -4.17 20.44
N SER A 14 24.39 -4.45 20.48
CA SER A 14 23.60 -4.76 19.29
C SER A 14 23.43 -3.49 18.44
N LEU A 15 24.28 -3.33 17.42
CA LEU A 15 24.00 -2.42 16.33
C LEU A 15 22.75 -2.93 15.60
N GLY A 16 21.59 -2.31 15.87
CA GLY A 16 20.40 -2.49 15.07
C GLY A 16 20.66 -1.96 13.67
N ALA A 17 20.93 -2.84 12.71
CA ALA A 17 20.92 -2.48 11.30
C ALA A 17 19.51 -2.00 10.95
N ALA A 18 19.39 -0.75 10.49
CA ALA A 18 18.14 -0.26 9.90
C ALA A 18 17.82 -1.14 8.69
N ALA A 19 16.93 -2.10 8.87
CA ALA A 19 16.52 -3.02 7.81
C ALA A 19 15.93 -2.20 6.66
N ALA A 20 16.52 -2.31 5.47
CA ALA A 20 15.92 -1.75 4.27
C ALA A 20 14.51 -2.34 4.11
N ASN A 21 13.50 -1.49 3.84
CA ASN A 21 12.14 -1.96 3.62
C ASN A 21 12.09 -2.80 2.34
N LYS A 22 11.76 -4.09 2.45
CA LYS A 22 11.68 -4.98 1.29
C LYS A 22 10.23 -5.37 1.01
N PRO A 23 9.79 -5.48 -0.26
CA PRO A 23 8.40 -5.82 -0.60
C PRO A 23 7.87 -7.12 0.03
N GLU A 24 8.74 -8.11 0.24
CA GLU A 24 8.39 -9.39 0.86
C GLU A 24 7.89 -9.26 2.31
N ASP A 25 8.25 -8.19 3.02
CA ASP A 25 7.81 -7.93 4.40
C ASP A 25 6.40 -7.29 4.45
N PHE A 26 5.80 -7.05 3.28
CA PHE A 26 4.54 -6.33 3.10
C PHE A 26 3.57 -7.17 2.25
N PRO A 27 2.94 -8.20 2.87
CA PRO A 27 2.18 -9.22 2.15
C PRO A 27 0.82 -8.73 1.63
N LEU A 28 0.32 -7.59 2.12
CA LEU A 28 -0.98 -7.07 1.72
C LEU A 28 -0.85 -6.17 0.49
N ARG A 29 -1.98 -5.96 -0.18
CA ARG A 29 -2.05 -5.13 -1.39
C ARG A 29 -3.09 -4.05 -1.23
N VAL A 30 -2.75 -2.82 -1.56
CA VAL A 30 -3.64 -1.66 -1.44
C VAL A 30 -3.76 -0.95 -2.78
N GLN A 31 -4.99 -0.71 -3.22
CA GLN A 31 -5.31 0.09 -4.38
C GLN A 31 -5.89 1.44 -3.93
N ILE A 32 -5.22 2.54 -4.26
CA ILE A 32 -5.70 3.89 -3.95
C ILE A 32 -6.70 4.32 -5.01
N ILE A 33 -7.96 4.50 -4.63
CA ILE A 33 -9.06 4.85 -5.55
C ILE A 33 -9.18 6.36 -5.68
N MET A 34 -9.10 7.07 -4.57
CA MET A 34 -9.02 8.53 -4.57
C MET A 34 -8.29 9.05 -3.36
N ARG A 35 -7.79 10.28 -3.49
CA ARG A 35 -7.07 11.00 -2.45
C ARG A 35 -7.40 12.48 -2.52
N ALA A 36 -7.33 13.13 -1.37
CA ALA A 36 -7.27 14.57 -1.22
C ALA A 36 -6.08 14.87 -0.32
N GLU A 37 -5.06 15.54 -0.86
CA GLU A 37 -3.81 15.76 -0.15
C GLU A 37 -3.35 17.21 -0.25
N ARG A 38 -2.52 17.62 0.71
CA ARG A 38 -1.74 18.85 0.66
C ARG A 38 -0.27 18.51 0.77
N THR A 39 0.53 19.16 -0.06
CA THR A 39 1.99 19.03 -0.07
C THR A 39 2.60 20.20 0.68
N HIS A 40 3.66 19.89 1.42
CA HIS A 40 4.48 20.86 2.13
C HIS A 40 5.84 20.94 1.44
N VAL A 41 6.29 22.17 1.22
CA VAL A 41 7.51 22.47 0.46
C VAL A 41 8.40 23.35 1.34
N HIS A 42 9.67 22.98 1.44
CA HIS A 42 10.69 23.75 2.14
C HIS A 42 11.84 24.10 1.19
N ASN A 43 12.18 25.39 1.09
CA ASN A 43 13.20 25.90 0.16
C ASN A 43 13.01 25.43 -1.30
N GLY A 44 11.77 25.39 -1.77
CA GLY A 44 11.43 24.95 -3.13
C GLY A 44 11.48 23.43 -3.37
N ASN A 45 11.82 22.64 -2.34
CA ASN A 45 11.84 21.18 -2.42
C ASN A 45 10.65 20.57 -1.68
N PHE A 46 10.11 19.48 -2.21
CA PHE A 46 9.11 18.69 -1.51
C PHE A 46 9.68 18.20 -0.17
N ASP A 47 8.90 18.36 0.90
CA ASP A 47 9.24 17.89 2.24
C ASP A 47 8.36 16.69 2.63
N PHE A 48 7.06 16.91 2.79
CA PHE A 48 6.09 15.86 3.07
C PHE A 48 4.69 16.20 2.56
N SER A 49 3.79 15.23 2.60
CA SER A 49 2.37 15.42 2.34
C SER A 49 1.52 14.85 3.47
N HIS A 50 0.31 15.39 3.60
CA HIS A 50 -0.74 14.83 4.46
C HIS A 50 -2.06 14.84 3.72
N GLY A 51 -2.96 13.94 4.09
CA GLY A 51 -4.20 13.79 3.33
C GLY A 51 -5.13 12.73 3.85
N THR A 52 -6.22 12.59 3.10
CA THR A 52 -7.25 11.57 3.28
C THR A 52 -7.58 10.93 1.94
N GLY A 53 -8.26 9.80 1.97
CA GLY A 53 -8.68 9.15 0.75
C GLY A 53 -9.47 7.88 0.98
N GLN A 54 -9.69 7.17 -0.11
CA GLN A 54 -10.36 5.88 -0.14
C GLN A 54 -9.53 4.90 -0.95
N ALA A 55 -9.44 3.68 -0.44
CA ALA A 55 -8.66 2.60 -1.01
C ALA A 55 -9.38 1.27 -0.87
N ASN A 56 -8.94 0.26 -1.62
CA ASN A 56 -9.27 -1.13 -1.35
C ASN A 56 -8.03 -1.85 -0.86
N LEU A 57 -8.16 -2.58 0.24
CA LEU A 57 -7.18 -3.56 0.70
C LEU A 57 -7.58 -4.93 0.18
N PHE A 58 -6.61 -5.70 -0.27
CA PHE A 58 -6.77 -7.11 -0.61
C PHE A 58 -5.96 -7.92 0.39
N GLU A 59 -6.63 -8.85 1.05
CA GLU A 59 -6.04 -9.74 2.04
C GLU A 59 -6.69 -11.12 1.93
N ASN A 60 -5.91 -12.14 1.58
CA ASN A 60 -6.37 -13.50 1.36
C ASN A 60 -7.52 -13.58 0.34
N SER A 61 -7.38 -12.85 -0.76
CA SER A 61 -8.38 -12.72 -1.83
C SER A 61 -9.72 -12.12 -1.39
N GLU A 62 -9.77 -11.48 -0.22
CA GLU A 62 -10.92 -10.73 0.25
C GLU A 62 -10.68 -9.22 0.07
N PRO A 63 -11.53 -8.53 -0.71
CA PRO A 63 -11.41 -7.09 -0.88
C PRO A 63 -12.15 -6.35 0.25
N ILE A 64 -11.45 -5.40 0.88
CA ILE A 64 -11.95 -4.59 2.00
C ILE A 64 -11.80 -3.11 1.61
N GLY A 65 -12.92 -2.38 1.53
CA GLY A 65 -12.86 -0.94 1.34
C GLY A 65 -12.34 -0.24 2.60
N LEU A 66 -11.50 0.77 2.41
CA LEU A 66 -10.89 1.56 3.48
C LEU A 66 -11.10 3.04 3.20
N ASP A 67 -11.58 3.78 4.19
CA ASP A 67 -11.23 5.21 4.27
C ASP A 67 -9.87 5.30 4.96
N PHE A 68 -9.00 6.19 4.49
CA PHE A 68 -7.69 6.38 5.09
C PHE A 68 -7.35 7.84 5.31
N SER A 69 -6.44 8.08 6.24
CA SER A 69 -5.79 9.36 6.47
C SER A 69 -4.32 9.16 6.86
N TYR A 70 -3.48 10.12 6.55
CA TYR A 70 -2.07 10.11 6.90
C TYR A 70 -1.59 11.53 7.21
N SER A 71 -0.68 11.64 8.17
CA SER A 71 -0.15 12.93 8.60
C SER A 71 1.15 13.30 7.91
N ILE A 72 1.98 12.31 7.56
CA ILE A 72 3.30 12.52 6.96
C ILE A 72 3.59 11.36 6.01
N CYS A 73 3.47 11.60 4.70
CA CYS A 73 4.09 10.76 3.67
C CYS A 73 5.30 11.49 3.07
N PRO A 74 6.41 10.78 2.79
CA PRO A 74 7.63 11.35 2.22
C PRO A 74 7.57 11.57 0.70
N GLN A 75 6.40 11.37 0.09
CA GLN A 75 6.06 11.76 -1.27
C GLN A 75 4.54 11.93 -1.41
N PRO A 76 4.04 12.66 -2.43
CA PRO A 76 2.62 12.64 -2.76
C PRO A 76 2.16 11.22 -3.11
N LEU A 77 0.92 10.88 -2.76
CA LEU A 77 0.37 9.59 -3.18
C LEU A 77 -0.04 9.65 -4.66
N SER A 78 -0.17 8.50 -5.30
CA SER A 78 -0.75 8.37 -6.64
C SER A 78 -2.06 7.60 -6.56
N ILE A 79 -3.04 7.96 -7.39
CA ILE A 79 -4.23 7.12 -7.58
C ILE A 79 -3.75 5.93 -8.38
N SER A 80 -4.04 4.74 -7.90
CA SER A 80 -3.65 3.51 -8.55
C SER A 80 -4.35 3.38 -9.91
N GLY A 81 -3.61 2.90 -10.91
CA GLY A 81 -4.22 2.35 -12.11
C GLY A 81 -5.16 1.17 -11.81
N PRO A 82 -5.97 0.71 -12.80
CA PRO A 82 -6.93 -0.38 -12.63
C PRO A 82 -6.34 -1.67 -12.06
N GLU A 83 -5.06 -1.93 -12.35
CA GLU A 83 -4.32 -3.13 -11.96
C GLU A 83 -3.18 -2.83 -10.99
N GLU A 84 -3.01 -1.57 -10.61
CA GLU A 84 -1.91 -1.15 -9.77
C GLU A 84 -2.28 -1.31 -8.29
N THR A 85 -1.38 -1.90 -7.52
CA THR A 85 -1.52 -2.00 -6.08
C THR A 85 -0.16 -1.79 -5.42
N LEU A 86 -0.18 -1.13 -4.26
CA LEU A 86 0.98 -0.94 -3.41
C LEU A 86 1.09 -2.07 -2.39
N ASN A 87 2.31 -2.45 -2.05
CA ASN A 87 2.58 -3.36 -0.95
C ASN A 87 2.20 -2.68 0.38
N ALA A 88 1.60 -3.44 1.30
CA ALA A 88 1.26 -2.94 2.62
C ALA A 88 1.36 -4.04 3.69
N ARG A 89 1.32 -3.62 4.95
CA ARG A 89 1.17 -4.52 6.09
C ARG A 89 0.39 -3.83 7.19
N TRP A 90 -0.35 -4.61 7.96
CA TRP A 90 -0.97 -4.10 9.19
C TRP A 90 0.13 -3.68 10.16
N LYS A 91 0.04 -2.43 10.62
CA LYS A 91 0.74 -1.96 11.83
C LYS A 91 -0.11 -2.24 13.07
N LYS A 92 -1.42 -1.99 12.94
CA LYS A 92 -2.47 -2.41 13.88
C LYS A 92 -3.67 -2.90 13.08
N LYS A 93 -4.02 -4.17 13.23
CA LYS A 93 -5.08 -4.81 12.43
C LYS A 93 -6.38 -3.99 12.50
N GLY A 94 -6.90 -3.60 11.34
CA GLY A 94 -8.17 -2.87 11.20
C GLY A 94 -8.11 -1.38 11.53
N GLU A 95 -6.94 -0.84 11.93
CA GLU A 95 -6.82 0.55 12.37
C GLU A 95 -5.64 1.29 11.73
N GLU A 96 -4.50 0.62 11.55
CA GLU A 96 -3.28 1.24 11.00
C GLU A 96 -2.58 0.33 9.98
N LEU A 97 -2.29 0.88 8.82
CA LEU A 97 -1.55 0.23 7.73
C LEU A 97 -0.24 0.96 7.50
N THR A 98 0.87 0.22 7.37
CA THR A 98 2.09 0.76 6.76
C THR A 98 2.08 0.39 5.29
N VAL A 99 2.06 1.41 4.43
CA VAL A 99 2.08 1.24 2.96
C VAL A 99 3.49 1.49 2.45
N LEU A 100 3.97 0.59 1.61
CA LEU A 100 5.28 0.64 0.98
C LEU A 100 5.15 1.35 -0.38
N LEU A 101 5.77 2.52 -0.48
CA LEU A 101 5.73 3.39 -1.64
C LEU A 101 7.05 3.27 -2.43
N PRO A 102 7.01 3.04 -3.76
CA PRO A 102 8.22 3.06 -4.58
C PRO A 102 8.80 4.47 -4.66
N VAL A 103 10.12 4.61 -4.61
CA VAL A 103 10.78 5.90 -4.83
C VAL A 103 10.88 6.15 -6.32
N LEU A 104 10.26 7.23 -6.80
CA LEU A 104 10.28 7.58 -8.22
C LEU A 104 11.72 7.64 -8.78
N GLY A 105 11.94 6.98 -9.92
CA GLY A 105 13.25 6.90 -10.57
C GLY A 105 14.23 5.88 -9.97
N LYS A 106 13.82 5.09 -8.96
CA LYS A 106 14.65 4.03 -8.37
C LYS A 106 13.90 2.69 -8.34
N THR A 107 14.51 1.64 -8.89
CA THR A 107 13.85 0.34 -9.11
C THR A 107 13.82 -0.57 -7.88
N ASP A 108 14.65 -0.29 -6.87
CA ASP A 108 14.85 -1.13 -5.68
C ASP A 108 14.70 -0.36 -4.36
N LYS A 109 14.22 0.89 -4.41
CA LYS A 109 14.10 1.75 -3.23
C LYS A 109 12.65 2.03 -2.90
N TYR A 110 12.35 1.85 -1.62
CA TYR A 110 11.02 2.04 -1.08
C TYR A 110 11.07 2.92 0.16
N GLN A 111 9.98 3.66 0.37
CA GLN A 111 9.71 4.41 1.58
C GLN A 111 8.37 3.94 2.14
N THR A 112 8.16 4.12 3.44
CA THR A 112 6.90 3.75 4.07
C THR A 112 6.07 4.98 4.37
N CYS A 113 4.75 4.85 4.28
CA CYS A 113 3.83 5.82 4.82
C CYS A 113 2.78 5.11 5.68
N ASP A 114 2.63 5.57 6.92
CA ASP A 114 1.65 5.02 7.86
C ASP A 114 0.30 5.72 7.68
N TRP A 115 -0.73 4.91 7.52
CA TRP A 115 -2.10 5.35 7.36
C TRP A 115 -2.92 4.91 8.56
N LYS A 116 -3.77 5.81 9.06
CA LYS A 116 -4.93 5.45 9.88
C LYS A 116 -6.06 5.07 8.95
N VAL A 117 -6.71 3.96 9.21
CA VAL A 117 -7.74 3.40 8.33
C VAL A 117 -9.03 3.09 9.06
N SER A 118 -10.14 3.16 8.32
CA SER A 118 -11.48 2.79 8.74
C SER A 118 -12.06 1.81 7.72
N PRO A 119 -12.09 0.50 8.05
CA PRO A 119 -12.70 -0.51 7.19
C PRO A 119 -14.18 -0.25 6.94
N LYS A 120 -14.63 -0.58 5.73
CA LYS A 120 -16.00 -0.42 5.26
C LYS A 120 -16.62 -1.74 4.88
N THR A 121 -17.95 -1.77 4.88
CA THR A 121 -18.77 -2.89 4.41
C THR A 121 -18.93 -2.94 2.88
N VAL A 122 -18.39 -1.93 2.19
CA VAL A 122 -18.39 -1.80 0.73
C VAL A 122 -16.96 -1.66 0.24
N VAL A 123 -16.73 -1.96 -1.03
CA VAL A 123 -15.48 -1.64 -1.72
C VAL A 123 -15.69 -0.48 -2.69
N TYR A 124 -14.61 0.22 -3.00
CA TYR A 124 -14.64 1.40 -3.86
C TYR A 124 -14.24 1.05 -5.28
N ILE A 125 -14.92 1.60 -6.28
CA ILE A 125 -14.54 1.47 -7.69
C ILE A 125 -14.59 2.82 -8.38
N ARG A 126 -13.76 2.97 -9.43
CA ARG A 126 -13.93 4.05 -10.40
C ARG A 126 -14.65 3.52 -11.61
N SER A 127 -15.80 4.11 -11.92
CA SER A 127 -16.55 3.81 -13.14
C SER A 127 -16.94 5.11 -13.82
N ARG A 128 -16.58 5.25 -15.10
CA ARG A 128 -16.82 6.45 -15.91
C ARG A 128 -16.33 7.74 -15.21
N GLY A 129 -15.14 7.67 -14.60
CA GLY A 129 -14.52 8.79 -13.88
C GLY A 129 -15.11 9.09 -12.48
N ALA A 130 -16.24 8.50 -12.12
CA ALA A 130 -16.90 8.70 -10.83
C ALA A 130 -16.53 7.61 -9.81
N LEU A 131 -16.45 8.01 -8.54
CA LEU A 131 -16.40 7.07 -7.42
C LEU A 131 -17.76 6.38 -7.28
N ARG A 132 -17.75 5.06 -7.21
CA ARG A 132 -18.89 4.22 -6.88
C ARG A 132 -18.47 3.16 -5.87
N THR A 133 -19.46 2.44 -5.37
CA THR A 133 -19.26 1.32 -4.45
C THR A 133 -19.93 0.07 -4.98
N MET A 134 -19.44 -1.09 -4.54
CA MET A 134 -20.10 -2.39 -4.71
C MET A 134 -19.86 -3.25 -3.46
N SER A 135 -20.53 -4.40 -3.38
CA SER A 135 -20.26 -5.34 -2.29
C SER A 135 -18.90 -6.03 -2.47
N PRO A 136 -18.25 -6.50 -1.40
CA PRO A 136 -17.06 -7.34 -1.50
C PRO A 136 -17.26 -8.59 -2.37
N ALA A 137 -18.46 -9.19 -2.32
CA ALA A 137 -18.82 -10.35 -3.12
C ALA A 137 -18.85 -10.04 -4.62
N ASP A 138 -19.48 -8.92 -5.01
CA ASP A 138 -19.52 -8.48 -6.41
C ASP A 138 -18.11 -8.18 -6.93
N MET A 139 -17.26 -7.58 -6.09
CA MET A 139 -15.87 -7.33 -6.43
C MET A 139 -15.09 -8.63 -6.64
N LYS A 140 -15.30 -9.64 -5.78
CA LYS A 140 -14.67 -10.96 -5.94
C LYS A 140 -15.10 -11.62 -7.25
N THR A 141 -16.37 -11.54 -7.62
CA THR A 141 -16.87 -12.01 -8.93
C THR A 141 -16.23 -11.22 -10.09
N TRP A 142 -16.12 -9.89 -9.96
CA TRP A 142 -15.45 -9.06 -10.95
C TRP A 142 -13.97 -9.42 -11.11
N MET A 143 -13.25 -9.63 -10.01
CA MET A 143 -11.84 -10.04 -9.97
C MET A 143 -11.64 -11.34 -10.73
N GLN A 144 -12.47 -12.36 -10.46
CA GLN A 144 -12.43 -13.65 -11.14
C GLN A 144 -12.70 -13.52 -12.64
N HIS A 145 -13.74 -12.77 -13.03
CA HIS A 145 -14.08 -12.55 -14.43
C HIS A 145 -12.97 -11.86 -15.22
N HIS A 146 -12.19 -11.02 -14.55
CA HIS A 146 -11.14 -10.21 -15.17
C HIS A 146 -9.72 -10.78 -14.97
N ASP A 147 -9.57 -11.97 -14.35
CA ASP A 147 -8.28 -12.59 -13.95
C ASP A 147 -7.39 -11.60 -13.17
N PHE A 148 -8.02 -10.74 -12.36
CA PHE A 148 -7.34 -9.77 -11.52
C PHE A 148 -6.97 -10.41 -10.18
N ASP A 149 -5.67 -10.61 -9.98
CA ASP A 149 -5.10 -11.17 -8.75
C ASP A 149 -4.03 -10.20 -8.20
N PRO A 150 -4.44 -9.23 -7.35
CA PRO A 150 -3.54 -8.20 -6.85
C PRO A 150 -2.43 -8.76 -5.96
N GLU A 151 -2.63 -9.93 -5.33
CA GLU A 151 -1.70 -10.57 -4.39
C GLU A 151 -0.61 -11.37 -5.10
N HIS A 152 -0.89 -11.95 -6.28
CA HIS A 152 0.05 -12.80 -7.00
C HIS A 152 0.56 -12.19 -8.32
N GLY A 153 0.43 -10.88 -8.50
CA GLY A 153 1.05 -10.16 -9.61
C GLY A 153 0.40 -10.42 -10.97
N LYS A 154 -0.83 -10.94 -11.03
CA LYS A 154 -1.64 -10.94 -12.27
C LYS A 154 -2.37 -9.60 -12.40
N ASN A 155 -1.56 -8.57 -12.57
CA ASN A 155 -1.99 -7.19 -12.75
C ASN A 155 -2.11 -6.90 -14.25
N GLN A 156 -2.68 -7.80 -15.06
CA GLN A 156 -2.91 -7.56 -16.49
C GLN A 156 -4.29 -8.07 -16.90
N LEU A 157 -5.21 -7.15 -17.17
CA LEU A 157 -6.51 -7.39 -17.78
C LEU A 157 -6.26 -7.96 -19.18
N LYS A 158 -6.46 -9.26 -19.35
CA LYS A 158 -6.26 -9.95 -20.64
C LYS A 158 -7.16 -9.42 -21.78
N ASN A 159 -8.12 -8.54 -21.50
CA ASN A 159 -9.20 -8.17 -22.42
C ASN A 159 -9.30 -6.68 -22.80
N LEU A 160 -8.33 -5.82 -22.47
CA LEU A 160 -8.38 -4.41 -22.94
C LEU A 160 -8.10 -4.23 -24.43
N LYS A 161 -7.65 -5.27 -25.15
CA LYS A 161 -7.48 -5.21 -26.62
C LYS A 161 -8.79 -5.26 -27.42
N ASN A 162 -9.93 -5.59 -26.81
CA ASN A 162 -11.20 -5.80 -27.54
C ASN A 162 -12.35 -4.88 -27.10
N ARG A 163 -12.12 -3.86 -26.27
CA ARG A 163 -13.17 -2.94 -25.79
C ARG A 163 -13.08 -1.56 -26.43
N GLY A 164 -12.62 -1.53 -27.68
CA GLY A 164 -12.58 -0.37 -28.56
C GLY A 164 -13.41 -0.62 -29.83
N GLU A 165 -14.59 -1.21 -29.72
CA GLU A 165 -15.60 -1.22 -30.79
C GLU A 165 -16.91 -1.76 -30.21
N LYS A 166 -18.02 -1.08 -30.49
CA LYS A 166 -19.40 -1.32 -30.04
C LYS A 166 -19.72 -0.78 -28.66
N ASP A 167 -20.06 0.49 -28.65
CA ASP A 167 -21.36 0.98 -28.16
C ASP A 167 -21.55 2.37 -28.77
N GLU A 168 -22.10 2.37 -29.99
CA GLU A 168 -22.72 3.54 -30.65
C GLU A 168 -24.23 3.50 -30.37
#